data_AF-A0A923XS23-F1
#
_entry.id   AF-A0A923XS23-F1
#
_cell.length_a   1.000
_cell.length_b   1.000
_cell.length_c   1.000
_cell.angle_alpha   90.00
_cell.angle_beta   90.00
_cell.angle_gamma   90.00
#
_symmetry.space_group_name_H-M   'P 1'
#
loop_
_entity.id
_entity.type
_entity.pdbx_description
1 polymer ?
#
loop_
_entity_poly.entity_id
_entity_poly.type
_entity_poly.pdbx_seq_one_letter_code
_entity_poly.pdbx_strand_id
1 'polypeptide(L)'
;MYYESIKASLEEEFKYNNLDDELKFKAFDLLNKLSDNFDKLANCKPNIISASLAFFVLSQEGKTRNFKQMEDDFGVDAKKLALKVKEISPFLGLENADELVKQGLFLNQREPKTVSKTKIADNAVIPESIIKAKKKSNSHLDIHDEDLIVIIKKLRDFAYFLYKDKEYIEIKQFVKLLELNLFMGGYNTSNADTEKRFGDLFIHLDFEPKKGREQDKFVNLKDRFGNFEPFSLIKLGE
;
A
#
# COMPACT_ATOMS: atom_id res chain seq x y z
N MET A 1 -8.29 27.89 2.34
CA MET A 1 -8.24 26.89 1.25
C MET A 1 -7.18 25.83 1.52
N TYR A 2 -5.96 26.21 1.88
CA TYR A 2 -4.84 25.27 2.14
C TYR A 2 -5.11 24.25 3.26
N TYR A 3 -5.66 24.69 4.41
CA TYR A 3 -6.06 23.81 5.52
C TYR A 3 -7.05 22.72 5.08
N GLU A 4 -8.13 23.12 4.41
CA GLU A 4 -9.19 22.20 3.96
C GLU A 4 -8.67 21.17 2.96
N SER A 5 -7.71 21.54 2.10
CA SER A 5 -7.08 20.59 1.18
C SER A 5 -6.25 19.53 1.91
N ILE A 6 -5.53 19.91 2.98
CA ILE A 6 -4.76 18.97 3.79
C ILE A 6 -5.72 18.06 4.58
N LYS A 7 -6.77 18.64 5.16
CA LYS A 7 -7.79 17.89 5.88
C LYS A 7 -8.48 16.87 4.99
N ALA A 8 -8.94 17.27 3.80
CA ALA A 8 -9.59 16.36 2.84
C ALA A 8 -8.65 15.22 2.42
N SER A 9 -7.37 15.51 2.15
CA SER A 9 -6.38 14.48 1.82
C SER A 9 -6.15 13.50 2.98
N LEU A 10 -6.11 13.97 4.24
CA LEU A 10 -6.08 13.09 5.41
C LEU A 10 -7.34 12.22 5.52
N GLU A 11 -8.53 12.78 5.25
CA GLU A 11 -9.79 12.03 5.33
C GLU A 11 -9.87 10.89 4.32
N GLU A 12 -9.49 11.18 3.07
CA GLU A 12 -9.46 10.19 2.01
C GLU A 12 -8.49 9.07 2.33
N GLU A 13 -7.29 9.41 2.79
CA GLU A 13 -6.23 8.43 3.04
C GLU A 13 -6.51 7.56 4.26
N PHE A 14 -7.01 8.13 5.36
CA PHE A 14 -7.39 7.34 6.53
C PHE A 14 -8.54 6.40 6.22
N LYS A 15 -9.50 6.84 5.41
CA LYS A 15 -10.60 6.01 4.92
C LYS A 15 -10.09 4.89 4.00
N TYR A 16 -9.23 5.22 3.04
CA TYR A 16 -8.68 4.25 2.09
C TYR A 16 -7.84 3.18 2.78
N ASN A 17 -7.05 3.59 3.78
CA ASN A 17 -6.18 2.69 4.54
C ASN A 17 -6.86 1.98 5.72
N ASN A 18 -8.18 2.15 5.89
CA ASN A 18 -8.96 1.62 7.01
C ASN A 18 -8.30 1.89 8.38
N LEU A 19 -7.77 3.11 8.54
CA LEU A 19 -7.16 3.57 9.78
C LEU A 19 -8.25 4.01 10.77
N ASP A 20 -7.99 3.74 12.04
CA ASP A 20 -8.90 4.05 13.14
C ASP A 20 -9.23 5.55 13.19
N ASP A 21 -10.51 5.88 13.47
CA ASP A 21 -10.98 7.24 13.65
C ASP A 21 -10.19 7.96 14.76
N GLU A 22 -9.72 7.25 15.78
CA GLU A 22 -8.86 7.84 16.82
C GLU A 22 -7.55 8.40 16.24
N LEU A 23 -6.93 7.69 15.29
CA LEU A 23 -5.72 8.17 14.62
C LEU A 23 -6.03 9.38 13.73
N LYS A 24 -7.20 9.38 13.09
CA LYS A 24 -7.66 10.49 12.26
C LYS A 24 -7.83 11.77 13.10
N PHE A 25 -8.44 11.66 14.29
CA PHE A 25 -8.57 12.79 15.21
C PHE A 25 -7.20 13.30 15.67
N LYS A 26 -6.27 12.41 16.03
CA LYS A 26 -4.88 12.80 16.37
C LYS A 26 -4.20 13.54 15.21
N ALA A 27 -4.44 13.13 13.97
CA ALA A 27 -3.87 13.80 12.79
C ALA A 27 -4.45 15.21 12.60
N PHE A 28 -5.75 15.39 12.89
CA PHE A 28 -6.39 16.70 12.87
C PHE A 28 -5.91 17.60 14.00
N ASP A 29 -5.64 17.06 15.18
CA ASP A 29 -5.05 17.83 16.28
C ASP A 29 -3.65 18.33 15.91
N LEU A 30 -2.85 17.50 15.25
CA LEU A 30 -1.55 17.95 14.72
C LEU A 30 -1.72 18.98 13.60
N LEU A 31 -2.71 18.82 12.72
CA LEU A 31 -3.02 19.81 11.68
C LEU A 31 -3.39 21.17 12.27
N ASN A 32 -4.20 21.18 13.33
CA ASN A 32 -4.57 22.38 14.08
C ASN A 32 -3.37 23.05 14.74
N LYS A 33 -2.45 22.27 15.32
CA LYS A 33 -1.19 22.82 15.85
C LYS A 33 -0.30 23.39 14.75
N LEU A 34 -0.34 22.79 13.56
CA LEU A 34 0.47 23.21 12.43
C LEU A 34 -0.09 24.46 11.73
N SER A 35 -1.39 24.76 11.86
CA SER A 35 -2.03 25.86 11.14
C SER A 35 -1.41 27.22 11.43
N ASP A 36 -0.91 27.43 12.65
CA ASP A 36 -0.23 28.66 13.07
C ASP A 36 1.12 28.88 12.36
N ASN A 37 1.63 27.87 11.65
CA ASN A 37 2.91 27.91 10.96
C ASN A 37 2.78 27.67 9.43
N PHE A 38 1.57 27.70 8.87
CA PHE A 38 1.35 27.44 7.44
C PHE A 38 2.06 28.42 6.51
N ASP A 39 2.28 29.66 6.94
CA ASP A 39 3.02 30.65 6.16
C ASP A 39 4.46 30.18 5.85
N LYS A 40 5.06 29.43 6.78
CA LYS A 40 6.40 28.83 6.62
C LYS A 40 6.38 27.60 5.71
N LEU A 41 5.21 27.03 5.47
CA LEU A 41 4.99 25.82 4.66
C LEU A 41 4.30 26.12 3.32
N ALA A 42 4.10 27.39 2.96
CA ALA A 42 3.31 27.80 1.80
C ALA A 42 3.75 27.18 0.45
N ASN A 43 5.04 26.82 0.33
CA ASN A 43 5.59 26.17 -0.88
C ASN A 43 5.44 24.64 -0.89
N CYS A 44 4.84 24.04 0.14
CA CYS A 44 4.63 22.61 0.22
C CYS A 44 3.33 22.22 -0.49
N LYS A 45 3.32 21.02 -1.08
CA LYS A 45 2.06 20.45 -1.57
C LYS A 45 1.23 19.94 -0.38
N PRO A 46 -0.10 20.14 -0.36
CA PRO A 46 -0.97 19.65 0.71
C PRO A 46 -0.83 18.16 1.03
N ASN A 47 -0.64 17.32 0.01
CA ASN A 47 -0.47 15.88 0.19
C ASN A 47 0.80 15.51 0.96
N ILE A 48 1.90 16.26 0.80
CA ILE A 48 3.16 16.02 1.54
C ILE A 48 2.98 16.37 3.02
N ILE A 49 2.23 17.44 3.34
CA ILE A 49 1.91 17.78 4.72
C ILE A 49 1.00 16.71 5.32
N SER A 50 -0.03 16.28 4.58
CA SER A 50 -0.94 15.20 4.99
C SER A 50 -0.18 13.91 5.31
N ALA A 51 0.71 13.47 4.41
CA ALA A 51 1.56 12.30 4.61
C ALA A 51 2.47 12.45 5.84
N SER A 52 3.05 13.63 6.06
CA SER A 52 3.89 13.91 7.23
C SER A 52 3.10 13.78 8.54
N LEU A 53 1.89 14.34 8.58
CA LEU A 53 1.01 14.28 9.75
C LEU A 53 0.55 12.84 10.04
N ALA A 54 0.14 12.10 9.00
CA ALA A 54 -0.22 10.70 9.12
C ALA A 54 0.95 9.86 9.66
N PHE A 55 2.16 10.09 9.13
CA PHE A 55 3.37 9.43 9.61
C PHE A 55 3.61 9.67 11.11
N PHE A 56 3.50 10.91 11.58
CA PHE A 56 3.69 11.22 13.00
C PHE A 56 2.72 10.47 13.92
N VAL A 57 1.44 10.47 13.58
CA VAL A 57 0.42 9.78 14.38
C VAL A 57 0.67 8.28 14.39
N LEU A 58 0.95 7.69 13.23
CA LEU A 58 1.24 6.27 13.11
C LEU A 58 2.48 5.86 13.92
N SER A 59 3.53 6.67 13.90
CA SER A 59 4.73 6.44 14.71
C SER A 59 4.49 6.56 16.21
N GLN A 60 3.72 7.55 16.67
CA GLN A 60 3.39 7.71 18.10
C GLN A 60 2.60 6.53 18.67
N GLU A 61 1.79 5.89 17.83
CA GLU A 61 0.92 4.79 18.20
C GLU A 61 1.58 3.41 17.98
N GLY A 62 2.87 3.40 17.66
CA GLY A 62 3.64 2.18 17.38
C GLY A 62 3.21 1.44 16.10
N LYS A 63 2.36 2.05 15.27
CA LYS A 63 1.87 1.52 13.98
C LYS A 63 2.79 2.00 12.85
N THR A 64 4.07 1.68 12.95
CA THR A 64 5.09 2.25 12.06
C THR A 64 4.86 1.86 10.60
N ARG A 65 4.71 2.87 9.73
CA ARG A 65 4.79 2.75 8.28
C ARG A 65 6.12 3.32 7.80
N ASN A 66 6.77 2.67 6.85
CA ASN A 66 8.00 3.19 6.27
C ASN A 66 7.70 4.25 5.20
N PHE A 67 8.69 5.07 4.83
CA PHE A 67 8.44 6.16 3.87
C PHE A 67 8.05 5.68 2.47
N LYS A 68 8.38 4.44 2.10
CA LYS A 68 7.96 3.87 0.82
C LYS A 68 6.47 3.49 0.84
N GLN A 69 5.99 2.93 1.95
CA GLN A 69 4.57 2.69 2.15
C GLN A 69 3.80 4.00 2.12
N MET A 70 4.31 5.03 2.82
CA MET A 70 3.71 6.37 2.78
C MET A 70 3.74 7.00 1.37
N GLU A 71 4.75 6.69 0.56
CA GLU A 71 4.82 7.11 -0.84
C GLU A 71 3.72 6.45 -1.68
N ASP A 72 3.52 5.15 -1.51
CA ASP A 72 2.47 4.38 -2.19
C ASP A 72 1.07 4.84 -1.74
N ASP A 73 0.88 5.14 -0.45
CA ASP A 73 -0.38 5.58 0.12
C ASP A 73 -0.75 7.00 -0.34
N PHE A 74 0.15 7.98 -0.13
CA PHE A 74 -0.16 9.40 -0.33
C PHE A 74 0.30 9.94 -1.71
N GLY A 75 0.92 9.11 -2.54
CA GLY A 75 1.47 9.51 -3.83
C GLY A 75 2.58 10.56 -3.71
N VAL A 76 3.42 10.46 -2.68
CA VAL A 76 4.49 11.44 -2.37
C VAL A 76 5.86 10.80 -2.40
N ASP A 77 6.83 11.42 -3.08
CA ASP A 77 8.21 10.93 -3.08
C ASP A 77 8.77 10.75 -1.65
N ALA A 78 9.24 9.54 -1.33
CA ALA A 78 9.70 9.18 0.02
C ALA A 78 10.83 10.10 0.53
N LYS A 79 11.72 10.58 -0.35
CA LYS A 79 12.82 11.47 0.06
C LYS A 79 12.29 12.86 0.43
N LYS A 80 11.35 13.39 -0.36
CA LYS A 80 10.68 14.66 -0.06
C LYS A 80 9.86 14.55 1.22
N LEU A 81 9.21 13.42 1.45
CA LEU A 81 8.49 13.15 2.69
C LEU A 81 9.44 13.16 3.90
N ALA A 82 10.56 12.43 3.83
CA ALA A 82 11.54 12.39 4.92
C ALA A 82 12.07 13.80 5.28
N LEU A 83 12.37 14.63 4.28
CA LEU A 83 12.79 16.02 4.49
C LEU A 83 11.69 16.85 5.16
N LYS A 84 10.44 16.68 4.74
CA LYS A 84 9.32 17.45 5.30
C LYS A 84 8.89 17.00 6.68
N VAL A 85 9.01 15.71 7.00
CA VAL A 85 8.88 15.21 8.37
C VAL A 85 9.88 15.93 9.29
N LYS A 86 11.15 16.04 8.87
CA LYS A 86 12.17 16.76 9.64
C LYS A 86 11.90 18.26 9.79
N GLU A 87 11.30 18.87 8.77
CA GLU A 87 10.97 20.30 8.77
C GLU A 87 9.73 20.61 9.62
N ILE A 88 8.73 19.71 9.63
CA ILE A 88 7.46 19.92 10.33
C ILE A 88 7.56 19.59 11.82
N SER A 89 8.38 18.60 12.19
CA SER A 89 8.52 18.13 13.56
C SER A 89 8.77 19.22 14.63
N PRO A 90 9.59 20.27 14.40
CA PRO A 90 9.81 21.30 15.42
C PRO A 90 8.56 22.14 15.66
N PHE A 91 7.74 22.37 14.64
CA PHE A 91 6.47 23.12 14.79
C PHE A 91 5.44 22.34 15.60
N LEU A 92 5.55 21.01 15.64
CA LEU A 92 4.69 20.13 16.41
C LEU A 92 5.24 19.82 17.82
N GLY A 93 6.42 20.37 18.18
CA GLY A 93 7.08 20.08 19.44
C GLY A 93 7.61 18.64 19.55
N LEU A 94 7.93 18.00 18.42
CA LEU A 94 8.44 16.64 18.39
C LEU A 94 9.97 16.66 18.42
N GLU A 95 10.55 16.44 19.60
CA GLU A 95 12.00 16.54 19.85
C GLU A 95 12.81 15.41 19.16
N ASN A 96 12.18 14.30 18.79
CA ASN A 96 12.84 13.11 18.23
C ASN A 96 12.71 12.97 16.70
N ALA A 97 12.66 14.10 15.99
CA ALA A 97 12.50 14.15 14.53
C ALA A 97 13.48 13.24 13.77
N ASP A 98 14.76 13.27 14.13
CA ASP A 98 15.80 12.49 13.47
C ASP A 98 15.66 10.99 13.75
N GLU A 99 15.13 10.59 14.91
CA GLU A 99 14.84 9.19 15.19
C GLU A 99 13.63 8.70 14.40
N LEU A 100 12.59 9.53 14.27
CA LEU A 100 11.41 9.23 13.47
C LEU A 100 11.77 9.06 11.98
N VAL A 101 12.62 9.95 11.45
CA VAL A 101 13.13 9.82 10.08
C VAL A 101 13.96 8.56 9.90
N LYS A 102 14.81 8.21 10.88
CA LYS A 102 15.53 6.93 10.87
C LYS A 102 14.55 5.75 10.86
N GLN A 103 13.56 5.72 11.75
CA GLN A 103 12.56 4.64 11.78
C GLN A 103 11.82 4.50 10.45
N GLY A 104 11.44 5.61 9.82
CA GLY A 104 10.78 5.62 8.50
C GLY A 104 11.68 5.16 7.34
N LEU A 105 13.00 5.37 7.43
CA LEU A 105 13.99 4.95 6.42
C LEU A 105 14.48 3.50 6.61
N PHE A 106 14.65 3.04 7.85
CA PHE A 106 15.34 1.78 8.18
C PHE A 106 14.44 0.53 8.17
N LEU A 107 13.12 0.67 8.07
CA LEU A 107 12.20 -0.47 7.89
C LEU A 107 12.36 -1.24 6.55
N ASN A 108 13.36 -0.88 5.72
CA ASN A 108 13.74 -1.58 4.49
C ASN A 108 15.13 -2.24 4.53
N GLN A 109 15.85 -2.22 5.67
CA GLN A 109 17.05 -3.05 5.81
C GLN A 109 16.65 -4.40 6.41
N ARG A 110 16.76 -5.44 5.58
CA ARG A 110 16.66 -6.86 5.94
C ARG A 110 17.17 -7.09 7.36
N GLU A 111 16.35 -7.71 8.20
CA GLU A 111 16.89 -8.45 9.34
C GLU A 111 18.01 -9.37 8.81
N PRO A 112 19.27 -9.22 9.25
CA PRO A 112 20.23 -10.27 9.03
C PRO A 112 19.71 -11.49 9.80
N LYS A 113 19.56 -12.62 9.11
CA LYS A 113 19.35 -13.94 9.73
C LYS A 113 20.48 -14.20 10.73
N THR A 114 20.28 -13.81 11.98
CA THR A 114 21.11 -14.26 13.09
C THR A 114 20.42 -15.45 13.72
N VAL A 115 20.97 -16.62 13.41
CA VAL A 115 20.81 -17.81 14.22
C VAL A 115 21.29 -17.48 15.63
N SER A 116 20.38 -17.37 16.59
CA SER A 116 20.74 -17.50 18.01
C SER A 116 19.68 -18.33 18.73
N LYS A 117 20.07 -19.57 19.02
CA LYS A 117 19.51 -20.33 20.13
C LYS A 117 19.81 -19.52 21.40
N THR A 118 18.79 -19.01 22.08
CA THR A 118 18.92 -18.72 23.51
C THR A 118 17.60 -18.95 24.21
N LYS A 119 17.73 -19.54 25.39
CA LYS A 119 16.69 -20.15 26.22
C LYS A 119 15.68 -19.14 26.71
N ILE A 120 14.44 -19.61 26.80
CA ILE A 120 13.35 -19.05 27.58
C ILE A 120 13.77 -18.98 29.07
N ALA A 121 13.48 -17.85 29.71
CA ALA A 121 13.26 -17.74 31.15
C ALA A 121 12.33 -16.54 31.45
N ASP A 122 11.08 -16.87 31.72
CA ASP A 122 10.09 -16.30 32.64
C ASP A 122 10.32 -14.91 33.27
N ASN A 123 9.36 -13.99 33.06
CA ASN A 123 8.37 -13.59 34.07
C ASN A 123 7.73 -12.23 33.74
N ALA A 124 6.51 -12.25 33.19
CA ALA A 124 5.51 -11.22 33.44
C ALA A 124 4.13 -11.82 33.16
N VAL A 125 3.45 -12.24 34.23
CA VAL A 125 2.07 -12.72 34.22
C VAL A 125 1.16 -11.54 33.85
N ILE A 126 0.68 -11.50 32.62
CA ILE A 126 -0.48 -10.69 32.24
C ILE A 126 -1.72 -11.59 32.43
N PRO A 127 -2.71 -11.19 33.25
CA PRO A 127 -3.87 -12.03 33.54
C PRO A 127 -4.70 -12.33 32.28
N GLU A 128 -4.95 -13.63 32.03
CA GLU A 128 -5.67 -14.20 30.87
C GLU A 128 -7.16 -13.81 30.76
N SER A 129 -7.66 -12.88 31.59
CA SER A 129 -9.09 -12.57 31.66
C SER A 129 -9.55 -11.39 30.80
N ILE A 130 -8.67 -10.65 30.10
CA ILE A 130 -9.06 -9.40 29.39
C ILE A 130 -8.85 -9.43 27.86
N ILE A 131 -8.20 -10.44 27.26
CA ILE A 131 -8.04 -10.52 25.79
C ILE A 131 -8.67 -11.80 25.24
N LYS A 132 -10.00 -11.90 25.37
CA LYS A 132 -10.84 -12.80 24.57
C LYS A 132 -11.70 -12.01 23.59
N ALA A 133 -11.14 -11.02 22.92
CA ALA A 133 -11.58 -10.72 21.56
C ALA A 133 -10.87 -11.73 20.67
N LYS A 134 -11.61 -12.77 20.24
CA LYS A 134 -11.15 -13.77 19.29
C LYS A 134 -10.50 -13.04 18.11
N LYS A 135 -9.16 -13.04 18.03
CA LYS A 135 -8.45 -13.06 16.76
C LYS A 135 -9.04 -14.27 16.05
N LYS A 136 -10.05 -14.06 15.19
CA LYS A 136 -10.30 -15.00 14.10
C LYS A 136 -8.95 -15.03 13.40
N SER A 137 -8.17 -16.07 13.61
CA SER A 137 -7.21 -16.46 12.59
C SER A 137 -8.08 -16.69 11.36
N ASN A 138 -8.21 -15.66 10.52
CA ASN A 138 -8.50 -15.94 9.14
C ASN A 138 -7.31 -16.80 8.72
N SER A 139 -7.50 -18.12 8.76
CA SER A 139 -6.70 -19.03 7.97
C SER A 139 -6.87 -18.47 6.57
N HIS A 140 -5.89 -17.69 6.13
CA HIS A 140 -5.93 -17.09 4.81
C HIS A 140 -6.20 -18.22 3.83
N LEU A 141 -7.27 -18.09 3.07
CA LEU A 141 -7.62 -19.09 2.07
C LEU A 141 -6.54 -19.00 1.00
N ASP A 142 -5.87 -20.11 0.73
CA ASP A 142 -5.08 -20.25 -0.48
C ASP A 142 -6.05 -20.45 -1.64
N ILE A 143 -5.81 -19.73 -2.75
CA ILE A 143 -6.60 -19.87 -3.96
C ILE A 143 -5.91 -20.83 -4.92
N HIS A 144 -6.64 -21.84 -5.38
CA HIS A 144 -6.18 -22.76 -6.43
C HIS A 144 -6.15 -22.05 -7.79
N ASP A 145 -5.27 -22.51 -8.68
CA ASP A 145 -5.05 -21.87 -9.97
C ASP A 145 -6.31 -21.94 -10.87
N GLU A 146 -7.08 -23.02 -10.77
CA GLU A 146 -8.34 -23.20 -11.49
C GLU A 146 -9.38 -22.14 -11.09
N ASP A 147 -9.52 -21.88 -9.79
CA ASP A 147 -10.43 -20.85 -9.27
C ASP A 147 -9.95 -19.46 -9.68
N LEU A 148 -8.63 -19.23 -9.63
CA LEU A 148 -8.03 -17.96 -10.01
C LEU A 148 -8.27 -17.65 -11.49
N ILE A 149 -8.17 -18.64 -12.39
CA ILE A 149 -8.51 -18.48 -13.82
C ILE A 149 -9.97 -18.02 -13.98
N VAL A 150 -10.90 -18.64 -13.25
CA VAL A 150 -12.33 -18.27 -13.31
C VAL A 150 -12.54 -16.83 -12.82
N ILE A 151 -11.89 -16.44 -11.73
CA ILE A 151 -11.94 -15.06 -11.21
C ILE A 151 -11.38 -14.07 -12.22
N ILE A 152 -10.22 -14.37 -12.82
CA ILE A 152 -9.59 -13.49 -13.81
C ILE A 152 -10.49 -13.28 -15.03
N LYS A 153 -11.12 -14.35 -15.54
CA LYS A 153 -12.05 -14.25 -16.67
C LYS A 153 -13.25 -13.36 -16.34
N LYS A 154 -13.89 -13.54 -15.17
CA LYS A 154 -14.98 -12.65 -14.71
C LYS A 154 -14.52 -11.21 -14.51
N LEU A 155 -13.30 -11.02 -14.01
CA LEU A 155 -12.73 -9.70 -13.81
C LEU A 155 -12.47 -8.98 -15.13
N ARG A 156 -12.09 -9.69 -16.19
CA ARG A 156 -11.99 -9.10 -17.54
C ARG A 156 -13.32 -8.53 -17.98
N ASP A 157 -14.41 -9.27 -17.82
CA ASP A 157 -15.75 -8.81 -18.23
C ASP A 157 -16.14 -7.55 -17.44
N PHE A 158 -15.85 -7.53 -16.13
CA PHE A 158 -16.04 -6.33 -15.31
C PHE A 158 -15.16 -5.14 -15.76
N ALA A 159 -13.88 -5.39 -16.05
CA ALA A 159 -12.97 -4.37 -16.54
C ALA A 159 -13.42 -3.82 -17.91
N TYR A 160 -13.95 -4.66 -18.79
CA TYR A 160 -14.55 -4.22 -20.05
C TYR A 160 -15.70 -3.22 -19.81
N PHE A 161 -16.58 -3.48 -18.85
CA PHE A 161 -17.65 -2.54 -18.48
C PHE A 161 -17.10 -1.22 -17.91
N LEU A 162 -16.07 -1.28 -17.06
CA LEU A 162 -15.46 -0.07 -16.48
C LEU A 162 -14.73 0.79 -17.51
N TYR A 163 -14.07 0.15 -18.49
CA TYR A 163 -13.26 0.81 -19.50
C TYR A 163 -13.86 0.67 -20.90
N LYS A 164 -15.19 0.83 -21.02
CA LYS A 164 -15.92 0.63 -22.29
C LYS A 164 -15.35 1.40 -23.49
N ASP A 165 -14.70 2.54 -23.24
CA ASP A 165 -14.13 3.42 -24.25
C ASP A 165 -12.68 3.05 -24.63
N LYS A 166 -12.16 1.94 -24.09
CA LYS A 166 -10.79 1.46 -24.32
C LYS A 166 -10.80 0.02 -24.81
N GLU A 167 -10.11 -0.23 -25.92
CA GLU A 167 -9.88 -1.58 -26.42
C GLU A 167 -8.86 -2.35 -25.57
N TYR A 168 -7.85 -1.65 -25.04
CA TYR A 168 -6.74 -2.22 -24.26
C TYR A 168 -6.63 -1.55 -22.89
N ILE A 169 -6.19 -2.34 -21.90
CA ILE A 169 -5.81 -1.86 -20.57
C ILE A 169 -4.36 -2.25 -20.25
N GLU A 170 -3.70 -1.46 -19.42
CA GLU A 170 -2.39 -1.80 -18.88
C GLU A 170 -2.47 -3.05 -18.00
N ILE A 171 -1.57 -4.02 -18.21
CA ILE A 171 -1.54 -5.28 -17.44
C ILE A 171 -1.37 -4.99 -15.95
N LYS A 172 -0.46 -4.08 -15.58
CA LYS A 172 -0.26 -3.69 -14.17
C LYS A 172 -1.52 -3.12 -13.55
N GLN A 173 -2.31 -2.36 -14.30
CA GLN A 173 -3.59 -1.84 -13.83
C GLN A 173 -4.62 -2.97 -13.65
N PHE A 174 -4.66 -3.93 -14.58
CA PHE A 174 -5.52 -5.09 -14.47
C PHE A 174 -5.15 -6.00 -13.27
N VAL A 175 -3.85 -6.24 -13.05
CA VAL A 175 -3.33 -7.01 -11.90
C VAL A 175 -3.70 -6.34 -10.58
N LYS A 176 -3.66 -5.00 -10.49
CA LYS A 176 -4.13 -4.28 -9.30
C LYS A 176 -5.62 -4.50 -9.04
N LEU A 177 -6.46 -4.54 -10.07
CA LEU A 177 -7.88 -4.87 -9.92
C LEU A 177 -8.08 -6.32 -9.43
N LEU A 178 -7.24 -7.24 -9.90
CA LEU A 178 -7.26 -8.63 -9.48
C LEU A 178 -6.87 -8.78 -8.02
N GLU A 179 -5.77 -8.15 -7.62
CA GLU A 179 -5.32 -8.11 -6.22
C GLU A 179 -6.40 -7.56 -5.29
N LEU A 180 -7.03 -6.44 -5.66
CA LEU A 180 -8.12 -5.86 -4.87
C LEU A 180 -9.31 -6.83 -4.74
N ASN A 181 -9.70 -7.51 -5.83
CA ASN A 181 -10.79 -8.49 -5.78
C ASN A 181 -10.46 -9.69 -4.88
N LEU A 182 -9.23 -10.21 -4.96
CA LEU A 182 -8.77 -11.30 -4.12
C LEU A 182 -8.68 -10.89 -2.65
N PHE A 183 -8.17 -9.69 -2.37
CA PHE A 183 -8.12 -9.13 -1.02
C PHE A 183 -9.54 -8.99 -0.43
N MET A 184 -10.50 -8.45 -1.19
CA MET A 184 -11.91 -8.37 -0.78
C MET A 184 -12.54 -9.75 -0.56
N GLY A 185 -12.09 -10.77 -1.30
CA GLY A 185 -12.46 -12.17 -1.10
C GLY A 185 -11.85 -12.83 0.14
N GLY A 186 -10.97 -12.13 0.86
CA GLY A 186 -10.28 -12.64 2.05
C GLY A 186 -9.05 -13.52 1.75
N TYR A 187 -8.61 -13.55 0.48
CA TYR A 187 -7.39 -14.24 0.07
C TYR A 187 -6.15 -13.44 0.50
N ASN A 188 -5.05 -14.13 0.80
CA ASN A 188 -3.77 -13.46 1.01
C ASN A 188 -3.10 -13.23 -0.33
N THR A 189 -2.86 -11.97 -0.67
CA THR A 189 -2.24 -11.60 -1.94
C THR A 189 -1.17 -10.55 -1.70
N SER A 190 -0.06 -10.68 -2.44
CA SER A 190 0.88 -9.58 -2.67
C SER A 190 0.84 -9.21 -4.15
N ASN A 191 1.04 -7.93 -4.47
CA ASN A 191 1.05 -7.47 -5.86
C ASN A 191 2.06 -8.25 -6.72
N ALA A 192 3.26 -8.50 -6.18
CA ALA A 192 4.32 -9.24 -6.87
C ALA A 192 3.94 -10.71 -7.12
N ASP A 193 3.33 -11.38 -6.14
CA ASP A 193 2.89 -12.77 -6.30
C ASP A 193 1.70 -12.88 -7.26
N THR A 194 0.78 -11.90 -7.20
CA THR A 194 -0.39 -11.83 -8.08
C THR A 194 0.03 -11.57 -9.51
N GLU A 195 0.97 -10.64 -9.75
CA GLU A 195 1.51 -10.36 -11.08
C GLU A 195 2.20 -11.60 -11.65
N LYS A 196 3.03 -12.26 -10.84
CA LYS A 196 3.73 -13.48 -11.26
C LYS A 196 2.75 -14.59 -11.61
N ARG A 197 1.77 -14.88 -10.73
CA ARG A 197 0.74 -15.90 -10.99
C ARG A 197 -0.12 -15.56 -12.20
N PHE A 198 -0.48 -14.30 -12.39
CA PHE A 198 -1.17 -13.86 -13.60
C PHE A 198 -0.34 -14.14 -14.86
N GLY A 199 0.96 -13.82 -14.84
CA GLY A 199 1.88 -14.10 -15.93
C GLY A 199 2.02 -15.60 -16.22
N ASP A 200 2.10 -16.42 -15.19
CA ASP A 200 2.17 -17.88 -15.29
C ASP A 200 0.90 -18.50 -15.89
N LEU A 201 -0.28 -18.01 -15.47
CA LEU A 201 -1.58 -18.51 -15.89
C LEU A 201 -2.08 -17.91 -17.21
N PHE A 202 -1.37 -16.92 -17.77
CA PHE A 202 -1.82 -16.16 -18.93
C PHE A 202 -2.22 -17.03 -20.13
N ILE A 203 -1.50 -18.14 -20.34
CA ILE A 203 -1.76 -19.14 -21.40
C ILE A 203 -3.16 -19.78 -21.33
N HIS A 204 -3.81 -19.73 -20.17
CA HIS A 204 -5.13 -20.32 -19.92
C HIS A 204 -6.26 -19.29 -19.93
N LEU A 205 -5.95 -18.01 -20.11
CA LEU A 205 -6.92 -16.92 -19.96
C LEU A 205 -7.64 -16.56 -21.27
N ASP A 206 -7.10 -16.97 -22.42
CA ASP A 206 -7.60 -16.59 -23.75
C ASP A 206 -7.62 -15.05 -23.95
N PHE A 207 -6.59 -14.36 -23.43
CA PHE A 207 -6.46 -12.91 -23.58
C PHE A 207 -5.48 -12.58 -24.71
N GLU A 208 -5.71 -11.47 -25.40
CA GLU A 208 -4.79 -10.96 -26.41
C GLU A 208 -3.82 -9.94 -25.78
N PRO A 209 -2.52 -10.25 -25.65
CA PRO A 209 -1.54 -9.30 -25.14
C PRO A 209 -1.02 -8.39 -26.25
N LYS A 210 -0.57 -7.18 -25.88
CA LYS A 210 0.04 -6.22 -26.80
C LYS A 210 1.25 -5.55 -26.15
N LYS A 211 2.31 -5.38 -26.93
CA LYS A 211 3.52 -4.66 -26.50
C LYS A 211 3.24 -3.16 -26.48
N GLY A 212 3.42 -2.53 -25.33
CA GLY A 212 3.41 -1.07 -25.23
C GLY A 212 4.79 -0.46 -25.49
N ARG A 213 4.86 0.87 -25.40
CA ARG A 213 6.09 1.65 -25.67
C ARG A 213 7.00 1.78 -24.44
N GLU A 214 6.41 1.73 -23.26
CA GLU A 214 7.04 1.98 -21.97
C GLU A 214 7.52 0.67 -21.35
N GLN A 215 8.84 0.49 -21.24
CA GLN A 215 9.47 -0.75 -20.75
C GLN A 215 9.27 -0.96 -19.25
N ASP A 216 9.17 0.11 -18.47
CA ASP A 216 8.89 0.09 -17.03
C ASP A 216 7.50 -0.48 -16.70
N LYS A 217 6.61 -0.53 -17.69
CA LYS A 217 5.28 -1.13 -17.57
C LYS A 217 5.20 -2.58 -18.01
N PHE A 218 6.31 -3.18 -18.45
CA PHE A 218 6.31 -4.56 -18.91
C PHE A 218 6.08 -5.55 -17.77
N VAL A 219 5.28 -6.57 -18.09
CA VAL A 219 4.98 -7.74 -17.28
C VAL A 219 5.29 -8.96 -18.13
N ASN A 220 5.95 -9.95 -17.53
CA ASN A 220 6.33 -11.18 -18.21
C ASN A 220 5.13 -12.12 -18.26
N LEU A 221 4.62 -12.39 -19.45
CA LEU A 221 3.52 -13.31 -19.68
C LEU A 221 4.04 -14.59 -20.31
N LYS A 222 3.54 -15.73 -19.85
CA LYS A 222 3.87 -17.02 -20.43
C LYS A 222 3.14 -17.18 -21.78
N ASP A 223 3.85 -17.63 -22.80
CA ASP A 223 3.31 -17.92 -24.13
C ASP A 223 2.86 -19.38 -24.24
N ARG A 224 2.21 -19.73 -25.36
CA ARG A 224 1.77 -21.11 -25.66
C ARG A 224 2.90 -22.15 -25.71
N PHE A 225 4.16 -21.72 -25.81
CA PHE A 225 5.35 -22.57 -25.82
C PHE A 225 5.98 -22.68 -24.42
N GLY A 226 5.43 -21.98 -23.42
CA GLY A 226 5.91 -21.94 -22.05
C GLY A 226 7.02 -20.92 -21.79
N ASN A 227 7.38 -20.09 -22.78
CA ASN A 227 8.39 -19.04 -22.65
C ASN A 227 7.76 -17.76 -22.09
N PHE A 228 8.55 -16.96 -21.38
CA PHE A 228 8.11 -15.65 -20.91
C PHE A 228 8.45 -14.56 -21.91
N GLU A 229 7.45 -13.77 -22.27
CA GLU A 229 7.61 -12.59 -23.11
C GLU A 229 7.07 -11.33 -22.42
N PRO A 230 7.72 -10.17 -22.60
CA PRO A 230 7.27 -8.93 -21.98
C PRO A 230 6.16 -8.27 -22.79
N PHE A 231 5.06 -7.94 -22.10
CA PHE A 231 3.94 -7.15 -22.62
C PHE A 231 3.52 -6.10 -21.61
N SER A 232 2.80 -5.06 -22.01
CA SER A 232 2.24 -4.08 -21.06
C SER A 232 0.75 -3.85 -21.21
N LEU A 233 0.12 -4.37 -22.26
CA LEU A 233 -1.30 -4.19 -22.53
C LEU A 233 -1.98 -5.54 -22.73
N ILE A 234 -3.24 -5.65 -22.31
CA ILE A 234 -4.15 -6.75 -22.65
C ILE A 234 -5.44 -6.17 -23.22
N LYS A 235 -6.04 -6.88 -24.18
CA LYS A 235 -7.34 -6.52 -24.75
C LYS A 235 -8.46 -6.91 -23.77
N LEU A 236 -9.43 -6.02 -23.59
CA LEU A 236 -10.52 -6.22 -22.63
C LEU A 236 -11.74 -6.99 -23.18
N GLY A 237 -11.75 -7.33 -24.46
CA GLY A 237 -12.83 -8.12 -25.08
C GLY A 237 -12.52 -8.54 -26.51
N GLU A 238 -13.45 -9.25 -27.12
CA GLU A 238 -13.70 -9.19 -28.57
C GLU A 238 -14.76 -8.13 -28.85
#